data_AF-A0A2G4F3L7-F1
#
_entry.id   AF-A0A2G4F3L7-F1
#
_cell.length_a   1.000
_cell.length_b   1.000
_cell.length_c   1.000
_cell.angle_alpha   90.00
_cell.angle_beta   90.00
_cell.angle_gamma   90.00
#
_symmetry.space_group_name_H-M   'P 1'
#
loop_
_entity.id
_entity.type
_entity.pdbx_description
1 polymer ?
#
loop_
_entity_poly.entity_id
_entity_poly.type
_entity_poly.pdbx_seq_one_letter_code
_entity_poly.pdbx_strand_id
1 'polypeptide(L)'
;MDEKVKINTSYEILDGDDDVLLLGKATFTIRHLKELATSKFHYMLFSLKAEKESQKQSIYYWMTELCINEETKIMGGDINWNSPQEGIDCQILKIGSKGWQKGKVQIEVNKNIKSGETQTSIKFCPDEPLEQKSPLDDIRQSEEYKKLLENN
;
A
#
# COMPACT_ATOMS: atom_id res chain seq x y z
N MET A 1 27.94 16.16 15.39
CA MET A 1 26.75 17.02 15.32
C MET A 1 25.82 16.32 14.35
N ASP A 2 24.90 15.53 14.90
CA ASP A 2 24.16 14.50 14.19
C ASP A 2 23.32 15.09 13.04
N GLU A 3 23.61 14.63 11.83
CA GLU A 3 22.75 14.81 10.67
C GLU A 3 21.40 14.16 10.99
N LYS A 4 20.39 15.00 11.22
CA LYS A 4 19.00 14.55 11.23
C LYS A 4 18.68 14.02 9.84
N VAL A 5 18.80 12.70 9.68
CA VAL A 5 18.23 11.96 8.55
C VAL A 5 16.76 12.37 8.48
N LYS A 6 16.42 13.14 7.44
CA LYS A 6 15.03 13.51 7.14
C LYS A 6 14.33 12.21 6.75
N ILE A 7 13.64 11.60 7.70
CA ILE A 7 12.74 10.48 7.45
C ILE A 7 11.75 11.00 6.40
N ASN A 8 11.69 10.36 5.25
CA ASN A 8 10.73 10.70 4.22
C ASN A 8 9.34 10.36 4.76
N THR A 9 8.60 11.34 5.27
CA THR A 9 7.32 11.08 5.97
C THR A 9 6.13 10.90 5.02
N SER A 10 6.34 10.97 3.71
CA SER A 10 5.26 10.83 2.73
C SER A 10 5.18 9.41 2.18
N TYR A 11 4.08 8.74 2.46
CA TYR A 11 3.71 7.48 1.81
C TYR A 11 3.43 7.71 0.33
N GLU A 12 4.11 6.98 -0.54
CA GLU A 12 3.94 6.99 -2.00
C GLU A 12 3.09 5.81 -2.44
N ILE A 13 2.19 6.00 -3.42
CA ILE A 13 1.39 4.90 -3.98
C ILE A 13 2.29 3.99 -4.82
N LEU A 14 2.21 2.68 -4.57
CA LEU A 14 2.89 1.67 -5.37
C LEU A 14 2.06 1.29 -6.59
N ASP A 15 2.46 1.83 -7.74
CA ASP A 15 1.84 1.54 -9.05
C ASP A 15 2.58 0.44 -9.84
N GLY A 16 3.79 0.08 -9.40
CA GLY A 16 4.56 -1.04 -9.95
C GLY A 16 3.95 -2.38 -9.56
N ASP A 17 2.95 -2.83 -10.30
CA ASP A 17 2.21 -4.06 -10.00
C ASP A 17 3.09 -5.34 -9.97
N ASP A 18 4.20 -5.32 -10.72
CA ASP A 18 5.17 -6.41 -10.78
C ASP A 18 6.33 -6.25 -9.78
N ASP A 19 6.37 -5.15 -9.02
CA ASP A 19 7.29 -5.00 -7.89
C ASP A 19 6.98 -6.07 -6.82
N VAL A 20 8.01 -6.49 -6.08
CA VAL A 20 7.88 -7.54 -5.07
C VAL A 20 7.97 -6.93 -3.68
N LEU A 21 6.96 -7.20 -2.85
CA LEU A 21 6.91 -6.85 -1.45
C LEU A 21 7.21 -8.08 -0.58
N LEU A 22 8.18 -7.96 0.32
CA LEU A 22 8.40 -8.89 1.41
C LEU A 22 7.68 -8.37 2.65
N LEU A 23 6.64 -9.09 3.09
CA LEU A 23 5.85 -8.78 4.28
C LEU A 23 5.98 -9.93 5.28
N GLY A 24 6.63 -9.68 6.42
CA GLY A 24 7.02 -10.73 7.36
C GLY A 24 7.99 -11.74 6.71
N LYS A 25 7.51 -12.96 6.46
CA LYS A 25 8.31 -14.04 5.83
C LYS A 25 7.85 -14.39 4.40
N ALA A 26 6.84 -13.70 3.89
CA ALA A 26 6.22 -14.02 2.62
C ALA A 26 6.45 -12.90 1.60
N THR A 27 6.69 -13.29 0.35
CA THR A 27 6.85 -12.38 -0.78
C THR A 27 5.58 -12.37 -1.62
N PHE A 28 5.16 -11.18 -2.03
CA PHE A 28 4.01 -10.96 -2.89
C PHE A 28 4.41 -10.00 -4.00
N THR A 29 3.89 -10.18 -5.21
CA THR A 29 3.86 -9.05 -6.14
C THR A 29 2.83 -8.03 -5.62
N ILE A 30 3.01 -6.75 -5.95
CA ILE A 30 2.05 -5.70 -5.57
C ILE A 30 0.66 -6.01 -6.11
N ARG A 31 0.56 -6.48 -7.36
CA ARG A 31 -0.70 -6.93 -7.96
C ARG A 31 -1.38 -8.02 -7.13
N HIS A 32 -0.63 -9.07 -6.79
CA HIS A 32 -1.19 -10.20 -6.05
C HIS A 32 -1.62 -9.80 -4.64
N LEU A 33 -0.87 -8.91 -3.98
CA LEU A 33 -1.26 -8.39 -2.67
C LEU A 33 -2.55 -7.55 -2.75
N LYS A 34 -2.71 -6.70 -3.78
CA LYS A 34 -3.95 -5.94 -4.03
C LYS A 34 -5.14 -6.88 -4.21
N GLU A 35 -5.00 -7.94 -5.00
CA GLU A 35 -6.03 -8.96 -5.23
C GLU A 35 -6.41 -9.68 -3.93
N LEU A 36 -5.41 -10.13 -3.16
CA LEU A 36 -5.63 -10.82 -1.89
C LEU A 36 -6.34 -9.92 -0.87
N ALA A 37 -5.90 -8.67 -0.72
CA ALA A 37 -6.54 -7.71 0.17
C ALA A 37 -8.00 -7.45 -0.24
N THR A 38 -8.25 -7.23 -1.53
CA THR A 38 -9.60 -7.06 -2.09
C THR A 38 -10.49 -8.27 -1.79
N SER A 39 -9.99 -9.47 -2.07
CA SER A 39 -10.71 -10.73 -1.88
C SER A 39 -11.06 -10.98 -0.40
N LYS A 40 -10.09 -10.79 0.49
CA LYS A 40 -10.31 -10.94 1.94
C LYS A 40 -11.27 -9.88 2.48
N PHE A 41 -11.19 -8.65 2.00
CA PHE A 41 -12.13 -7.60 2.37
C PHE A 41 -13.56 -7.93 1.92
N HIS A 42 -13.75 -8.39 0.67
CA HIS A 42 -15.04 -8.88 0.19
C HIS A 42 -15.58 -10.03 1.05
N TYR A 43 -14.71 -10.99 1.40
CA TYR A 43 -15.11 -12.08 2.29
C TYR A 43 -15.60 -11.56 3.64
N MET A 44 -14.89 -10.61 4.25
CA MET A 44 -15.31 -9.99 5.52
C MET A 44 -16.68 -9.30 5.40
N LEU A 45 -16.92 -8.58 4.30
CA LEU A 45 -18.18 -7.84 4.11
C LEU A 45 -19.38 -8.74 3.82
N PHE A 46 -19.21 -9.75 2.96
CA PHE A 46 -20.32 -10.52 2.39
C PHE A 46 -20.47 -11.93 2.96
N SER A 47 -19.38 -12.56 3.38
CA SER A 47 -19.38 -13.97 3.80
C SER A 47 -19.46 -14.14 5.31
N LEU A 48 -18.93 -13.19 6.09
CA LEU A 48 -19.12 -13.20 7.53
C LEU A 48 -20.57 -12.81 7.85
N LYS A 49 -21.30 -13.76 8.43
CA LYS A 49 -22.65 -13.55 8.92
C LYS A 49 -22.56 -13.17 10.39
N ALA A 50 -23.08 -12.01 10.74
CA ALA A 50 -23.24 -11.64 12.13
C ALA A 50 -24.67 -11.97 12.57
N GLU A 51 -24.81 -12.49 13.79
CA GLU A 51 -26.13 -12.86 14.33
C GLU A 51 -26.75 -11.62 14.97
N LYS A 52 -27.85 -11.13 14.39
CA LYS A 52 -28.73 -10.16 15.03
C LYS A 52 -30.14 -10.73 15.01
N GLU A 53 -30.73 -10.89 16.20
CA GLU A 53 -32.16 -11.14 16.41
C GLU A 53 -32.80 -12.08 15.37
N SER A 54 -32.27 -13.30 15.27
CA SER A 54 -32.77 -14.41 14.42
C SER A 54 -32.54 -14.35 12.90
N GLN A 55 -31.95 -13.29 12.33
CA GLN A 55 -31.58 -13.25 10.90
C GLN A 55 -30.07 -13.13 10.68
N LYS A 56 -29.50 -14.12 9.97
CA LYS A 56 -28.10 -14.09 9.55
C LYS A 56 -27.96 -13.26 8.29
N GLN A 57 -27.51 -12.02 8.42
CA GLN A 57 -27.20 -11.14 7.30
C GLN A 57 -25.69 -10.83 7.27
N SER A 58 -25.18 -10.47 6.09
CA SER A 58 -23.79 -10.04 5.99
C SER A 58 -23.63 -8.62 6.52
N ILE A 59 -22.42 -8.30 7.01
CA ILE A 59 -22.10 -6.96 7.54
C ILE A 59 -22.37 -5.88 6.48
N TYR A 60 -22.14 -6.20 5.20
CA TYR A 60 -22.45 -5.30 4.10
C TYR A 60 -23.90 -4.80 4.12
N TYR A 61 -24.89 -5.70 4.25
CA TYR A 61 -26.31 -5.31 4.27
C TYR A 61 -26.67 -4.44 5.46
N TRP A 62 -25.99 -4.57 6.59
CA TRP A 62 -26.21 -3.69 7.74
C TRP A 62 -25.65 -2.29 7.55
N MET A 63 -24.63 -2.15 6.70
CA MET A 63 -23.98 -0.87 6.43
C MET A 63 -24.59 -0.12 5.23
N THR A 64 -25.50 -0.75 4.47
CA THR A 64 -26.11 -0.09 3.29
C THR A 64 -27.08 1.02 3.66
N GLU A 65 -27.74 0.93 4.81
CA GLU A 65 -28.78 1.88 5.21
C GLU A 65 -28.78 2.06 6.74
N LEU A 66 -28.76 3.32 7.18
CA LEU A 66 -29.00 3.70 8.56
C LEU A 66 -30.44 4.20 8.70
N CYS A 67 -31.29 3.38 9.33
CA CYS A 67 -32.65 3.76 9.70
C CYS A 67 -32.65 4.46 11.05
N ILE A 68 -32.91 5.77 11.07
CA ILE A 68 -33.08 6.53 12.32
C ILE A 68 -34.51 6.36 12.87
N ASN A 69 -35.50 6.29 11.96
CA ASN A 69 -36.90 5.98 12.23
C ASN A 69 -37.55 5.47 10.93
N GLU A 70 -38.87 5.27 10.93
CA GLU A 70 -39.61 4.70 9.79
C GLU A 70 -39.50 5.56 8.51
N GLU A 71 -39.39 6.89 8.65
CA GLU A 71 -39.39 7.85 7.55
C GLU A 71 -37.98 8.31 7.15
N THR A 72 -37.02 8.25 8.09
CA THR A 72 -35.68 8.81 7.93
C THR A 72 -34.67 7.69 7.72
N LYS A 73 -34.31 7.48 6.45
CA LYS A 73 -33.33 6.48 6.01
C LYS A 73 -32.15 7.15 5.33
N ILE A 74 -30.95 6.85 5.78
CA ILE A 74 -29.71 7.41 5.24
C ILE A 74 -28.94 6.29 4.54
N MET A 75 -28.77 6.42 3.23
CA MET A 75 -28.01 5.46 2.44
C MET A 75 -26.52 5.57 2.73
N GLY A 76 -25.86 4.42 2.90
CA GLY A 76 -24.41 4.34 3.03
C GLY A 76 -23.68 4.88 1.78
N GLY A 77 -22.57 5.56 2.02
CA GLY A 77 -21.68 6.06 0.96
C GLY A 77 -20.57 5.05 0.65
N ASP A 78 -19.41 5.26 1.26
CA ASP A 78 -18.23 4.42 1.09
C ASP A 78 -17.88 3.67 2.39
N ILE A 79 -17.35 2.46 2.25
CA ILE A 79 -16.73 1.71 3.33
C ILE A 79 -15.23 1.76 3.11
N ASN A 80 -14.50 2.36 4.05
CA ASN A 80 -13.04 2.45 4.03
C ASN A 80 -12.44 1.52 5.07
N TRP A 81 -11.60 0.59 4.62
CA TRP A 81 -10.76 -0.22 5.49
C TRP A 81 -9.31 0.20 5.31
N ASN A 82 -8.65 0.51 6.42
CA ASN A 82 -7.28 0.98 6.44
C ASN A 82 -6.45 0.09 7.36
N SER A 83 -5.22 -0.23 6.94
CA SER A 83 -4.20 -0.73 7.84
C SER A 83 -3.81 0.33 8.89
N PRO A 84 -3.05 -0.05 9.94
CA PRO A 84 -2.58 0.91 10.94
C PRO A 84 -1.79 2.08 10.33
N GLN A 85 -1.94 3.28 10.92
CA GLN A 85 -1.34 4.51 10.41
C GLN A 85 0.18 4.52 10.54
N GLU A 86 0.70 3.83 11.56
CA GLU A 86 2.14 3.62 11.75
C GLU A 86 2.80 2.81 10.63
N GLY A 87 2.00 2.14 9.78
CA GLY A 87 2.46 1.27 8.71
C GLY A 87 2.95 -0.08 9.22
N ILE A 88 3.09 -1.03 8.30
CA ILE A 88 3.56 -2.38 8.57
C ILE A 88 4.98 -2.52 8.02
N ASP A 89 5.92 -2.97 8.83
CA ASP A 89 7.31 -3.15 8.41
C ASP A 89 7.41 -4.15 7.25
N CYS A 90 8.14 -3.77 6.21
CA CYS A 90 8.28 -4.55 4.98
C CYS A 90 9.58 -4.22 4.25
N GLN A 91 9.82 -4.96 3.17
CA GLN A 91 10.84 -4.60 2.18
C GLN A 91 10.22 -4.63 0.79
N ILE A 92 10.64 -3.74 -0.08
CA ILE A 92 10.22 -3.74 -1.49
C ILE A 92 11.43 -3.93 -2.40
N LEU A 93 11.27 -4.75 -3.43
CA LEU A 93 12.18 -4.90 -4.53
C LEU A 93 11.48 -4.38 -5.78
N LYS A 94 11.83 -3.16 -6.18
CA LYS A 94 11.29 -2.55 -7.41
C LYS A 94 11.98 -3.12 -8.63
N ILE A 95 11.27 -3.28 -9.74
CA ILE A 95 11.89 -3.69 -11.00
C ILE A 95 12.96 -2.67 -11.41
N GLY A 96 14.17 -3.15 -11.72
CA GLY A 96 15.31 -2.30 -12.08
C GLY A 96 16.02 -1.64 -10.89
N SER A 97 15.59 -1.90 -9.65
CA SER A 97 16.33 -1.47 -8.46
C SER A 97 17.56 -2.34 -8.20
N LYS A 98 18.54 -1.78 -7.48
CA LYS A 98 19.79 -2.47 -7.12
C LYS A 98 19.62 -3.51 -6.00
N GLY A 99 18.47 -3.54 -5.33
CA GLY A 99 18.22 -4.42 -4.19
C GLY A 99 16.97 -4.06 -3.41
N TRP A 100 16.79 -4.75 -2.29
CA TRP A 100 15.66 -4.55 -1.39
C TRP A 100 15.76 -3.22 -0.65
N GLN A 101 14.66 -2.48 -0.65
CA GLN A 101 14.49 -1.24 0.11
C GLN A 101 13.60 -1.51 1.32
N LYS A 102 14.12 -1.24 2.52
CA LYS A 102 13.36 -1.35 3.78
C LYS A 102 12.43 -0.15 3.95
N GLY A 103 11.27 -0.40 4.53
CA GLY A 103 10.30 0.64 4.81
C GLY A 103 9.01 0.10 5.39
N LYS A 104 7.98 0.93 5.35
CA LYS A 104 6.65 0.63 5.86
C LYS A 104 5.61 0.68 4.77
N VAL A 105 4.67 -0.25 4.80
CA VAL A 105 3.55 -0.30 3.88
C VAL A 105 2.24 0.01 4.59
N GLN A 106 1.35 0.72 3.89
CA GLN A 106 -0.06 0.88 4.24
C GLN A 106 -0.92 0.28 3.15
N ILE A 107 -2.03 -0.35 3.56
CA ILE A 107 -3.00 -0.95 2.67
C ILE A 107 -4.35 -0.29 2.95
N GLU A 108 -4.99 0.18 1.89
CA GLU A 108 -6.31 0.81 1.95
C GLU A 108 -7.23 0.11 0.95
N VAL A 109 -8.41 -0.29 1.42
CA VAL A 109 -9.47 -0.89 0.60
C VAL A 109 -10.72 -0.05 0.75
N ASN A 110 -11.19 0.52 -0.35
CA ASN A 110 -12.42 1.30 -0.44
C ASN A 110 -13.50 0.49 -1.19
N LYS A 111 -14.71 0.44 -0.63
CA LYS A 111 -15.91 -0.08 -1.30
C LYS A 111 -16.94 1.03 -1.41
N ASN A 112 -17.27 1.41 -2.64
CA ASN A 112 -18.39 2.29 -2.89
C ASN A 112 -19.70 1.48 -2.86
N ILE A 113 -20.63 1.84 -1.98
CA ILE A 113 -21.90 1.12 -1.83
C ILE A 113 -22.80 1.35 -3.05
N LYS A 114 -22.76 2.55 -3.65
CA LYS A 114 -23.65 2.94 -4.76
C LYS A 114 -23.23 2.30 -6.10
N SER A 115 -21.95 2.37 -6.45
CA SER A 115 -21.43 1.76 -7.70
C SER A 115 -21.12 0.27 -7.54
N GLY A 116 -20.92 -0.19 -6.31
CA GLY A 116 -20.48 -1.56 -6.04
C GLY A 116 -19.01 -1.81 -6.36
N GLU A 117 -18.26 -0.79 -6.79
CA GLU A 117 -16.84 -0.90 -7.12
C GLU A 117 -15.99 -1.04 -5.85
N THR A 118 -14.84 -1.71 -5.98
CA THR A 118 -13.88 -1.88 -4.89
C THR A 118 -12.50 -1.52 -5.39
N GLN A 119 -11.83 -0.62 -4.70
CA GLN A 119 -10.48 -0.17 -5.02
C GLN A 119 -9.54 -0.51 -3.88
N THR A 120 -8.39 -1.08 -4.23
CA THR A 120 -7.32 -1.36 -3.27
C THR A 120 -6.08 -0.58 -3.65
N SER A 121 -5.54 0.17 -2.70
CA SER A 121 -4.28 0.89 -2.86
C SER A 121 -3.26 0.42 -1.83
N ILE A 122 -2.00 0.38 -2.25
CA ILE A 122 -0.87 0.05 -1.41
C ILE A 122 0.08 1.23 -1.46
N LYS A 123 0.44 1.76 -0.29
CA LYS A 123 1.34 2.90 -0.16
C LYS A 123 2.59 2.49 0.59
N PHE A 124 3.73 3.01 0.22
CA PHE A 124 5.03 2.66 0.80
C PHE A 124 5.80 3.91 1.22
N CYS A 125 6.47 3.79 2.35
CA CYS A 125 7.29 4.83 2.95
C CYS A 125 8.67 4.21 3.26
N PRO A 126 9.75 4.63 2.59
CA PRO A 126 11.06 4.06 2.84
C PRO A 126 11.65 4.55 4.17
N ASP A 127 12.32 3.66 4.91
CA ASP A 127 12.96 4.02 6.19
C ASP A 127 14.17 4.94 5.98
N GLU A 128 14.91 4.68 4.91
CA GLU A 128 16.08 5.45 4.50
C GLU A 128 15.75 6.21 3.21
N PRO A 129 16.17 7.48 3.09
CA PRO A 129 16.04 8.21 1.82
C PRO A 129 16.78 7.42 0.72
N LEU A 130 16.18 7.34 -0.47
CA LEU A 130 16.85 6.79 -1.64
C LEU A 130 18.20 7.48 -1.76
N GLU A 131 19.30 6.72 -1.73
CA GLU A 131 20.63 7.28 -2.01
C GLU A 131 20.51 8.10 -3.29
N GLN A 132 20.67 9.42 -3.15
CA GLN A 132 20.78 10.28 -4.31
C GLN A 132 21.98 9.75 -5.09
N LYS A 133 21.74 9.22 -6.30
CA LYS A 133 22.84 9.09 -7.27
C LYS A 133 23.50 10.45 -7.31
N SER A 134 24.74 10.53 -6.83
CA SER A 134 25.46 11.79 -6.87
C SER A 134 25.52 12.19 -8.35
N PRO A 135 25.26 13.44 -8.73
CA PRO A 135 25.49 13.88 -10.11
C PRO A 135 26.95 13.64 -10.55
N LEU A 136 27.87 13.44 -9.60
CA LEU A 136 29.24 13.03 -9.83
C LEU A 136 29.41 11.54 -10.15
N ASP A 137 28.47 10.66 -9.82
CA ASP A 137 28.57 9.23 -10.14
C ASP A 137 28.46 8.99 -11.64
N ASP A 138 27.65 9.77 -12.36
CA ASP A 138 27.61 9.72 -13.83
C ASP A 138 28.94 10.18 -14.44
N ILE A 139 29.61 11.17 -13.82
CA ILE A 139 30.93 11.66 -14.25
C ILE A 139 32.01 10.60 -13.96
N ARG A 140 31.99 9.96 -12.79
CA ARG A 140 32.95 8.90 -12.40
C ARG A 140 32.82 7.63 -13.23
N GLN A 141 31.63 7.39 -13.81
CA GLN A 141 31.39 6.26 -14.71
C GLN A 141 31.68 6.60 -16.19
N SER A 142 31.89 7.88 -16.53
CA SER A 142 32.20 8.31 -17.89
C SER A 142 33.55 7.78 -18.40
N GLU A 143 33.63 7.49 -19.70
CA GLU A 143 34.88 7.03 -20.33
C GLU A 143 35.99 8.08 -20.27
N GLU A 144 35.65 9.37 -20.26
CA GLU A 144 36.62 10.45 -20.15
C GLU A 144 37.36 10.42 -18.82
N TYR A 145 36.67 10.13 -17.72
CA TYR A 145 37.30 9.99 -16.40
C TYR A 145 38.22 8.76 -16.31
N LYS A 146 37.84 7.66 -16.97
CA LYS A 146 38.68 6.44 -17.03
C LYS A 146 39.97 6.67 -17.81
N LYS A 147 39.92 7.41 -18.93
CA LYS A 147 41.09 7.78 -19.73
C LYS A 147 42.08 8.69 -18.98
N LEU A 148 41.60 9.47 -18.01
CA LEU A 148 42.47 10.30 -17.16
C LEU A 148 43.21 9.50 -16.08
N LEU A 149 42.65 8.36 -15.65
CA LEU A 149 43.30 7.44 -14.70
C LEU A 149 44.34 6.53 -15.35
N GLU A 150 44.17 6.22 -16.63
CA GLU A 150 45.10 5.37 -17.40
C GLU A 150 46.35 6.12 -17.92
N ASN A 151 46.35 7.46 -17.84
CA ASN A 151 47.44 8.32 -18.34
C ASN A 151 48.37 8.86 -17.23
N ASN A 152 48.32 8.29 -16.02
CA ASN A 152 49.33 8.47 -14.95
C ASN A 152 50.01 7.13 -14.64
#